data_AF-A0A3N5JL98-F1
#
_entry.id   AF-A0A3N5JL98-F1
#
_cell.length_a   1.000
_cell.length_b   1.000
_cell.length_c   1.000
_cell.angle_alpha   90.00
_cell.angle_beta   90.00
_cell.angle_gamma   90.00
#
_symmetry.space_group_name_H-M   'P 1'
#
loop_
_entity.id
_entity.type
_entity.pdbx_description
1 polymer ?
#
loop_
_entity_poly.entity_id
_entity_poly.type
_entity_poly.pdbx_seq_one_letter_code
_entity_poly.pdbx_strand_id
1 'polypeptide(L)'
;MIQFLIKGLMRDRHRSVFPVLIVSFGILLTTVLYSFIRGELNDLIDSNARFDTGHLKIMTRSYNSMASQMPNDLALVGTEKILLSLRNTSPEYDWTARIKFAGLLDVPDTLGETKAQNS
;
A
#
# COMPACT_ATOMS: atom_id res chain seq x y z
N MET A 1 14.23 44.32 -24.92
CA MET A 1 15.40 43.42 -24.72
C MET A 1 15.04 41.93 -24.79
N ILE A 2 14.01 41.44 -24.08
CA ILE A 2 13.64 40.01 -24.09
C ILE A 2 13.33 39.44 -25.50
N GLN A 3 12.66 40.23 -26.35
CA GLN A 3 12.34 39.87 -27.74
C GLN A 3 13.60 39.66 -28.60
N PHE A 4 14.69 40.36 -28.30
CA PHE A 4 15.97 40.23 -29.01
C PHE A 4 16.65 38.90 -28.63
N LEU A 5 16.62 38.53 -27.35
CA LEU A 5 17.14 37.25 -26.87
C LEU A 5 16.38 36.06 -27.45
N ILE A 6 15.05 36.13 -27.49
CA ILE A 6 14.21 35.07 -28.07
C ILE A 6 14.48 34.91 -29.57
N LYS A 7 14.58 36.02 -30.32
CA LYS A 7 14.95 35.97 -31.75
C LYS A 7 16.36 35.40 -31.97
N GLY A 8 17.31 35.73 -31.10
CA GLY A 8 18.67 35.15 -31.13
C GLY A 8 18.67 33.64 -30.88
N LEU A 9 17.89 33.19 -29.88
CA LEU A 9 17.73 31.78 -29.53
C LEU A 9 17.08 30.95 -30.65
N MET A 10 16.08 31.52 -31.32
CA MET A 10 15.42 30.89 -32.48
C MET A 10 16.31 30.83 -33.71
N ARG A 11 17.24 31.79 -33.88
CA ARG A 11 18.13 31.85 -35.05
C ARG A 11 19.25 30.79 -34.98
N ASP A 12 19.78 30.49 -33.79
CA ASP A 12 20.82 29.48 -33.58
C ASP A 12 20.26 28.18 -32.98
N ARG A 13 19.51 27.43 -33.79
CA ARG A 13 18.80 26.21 -33.36
C ARG A 13 19.71 25.14 -32.74
N HIS A 14 20.92 24.93 -33.26
CA HIS A 14 21.85 23.92 -32.70
C HIS A 14 22.36 24.31 -31.29
N ARG A 15 22.49 25.61 -31.00
CA ARG A 15 22.97 26.10 -29.69
C ARG A 15 21.85 26.20 -28.65
N SER A 16 20.60 26.33 -29.08
CA SER A 16 19.45 26.47 -28.19
C SER A 16 18.69 25.16 -27.91
N VAL A 17 18.59 24.26 -28.89
CA VAL A 17 17.81 23.02 -28.73
C VAL A 17 18.46 22.04 -27.75
N PHE A 18 19.79 21.89 -27.80
CA PHE A 18 20.49 20.93 -26.95
C PHE A 18 20.36 21.25 -25.44
N PRO A 19 20.60 22.50 -24.98
CA PRO A 19 20.35 22.85 -23.58
C PRO A 19 18.88 22.70 -23.16
N VAL A 20 17.94 23.11 -24.02
CA VAL A 20 16.50 22.99 -23.72
C VAL A 20 16.10 21.53 -23.55
N LEU A 21 16.57 20.64 -24.42
CA LEU A 21 16.30 19.22 -24.30
C LEU A 21 16.88 18.64 -23.01
N ILE A 22 18.12 18.94 -22.66
CA ILE A 22 18.75 18.42 -21.43
C ILE A 22 17.97 18.85 -20.19
N VAL A 23 17.63 20.14 -20.10
CA VAL A 23 16.85 20.67 -18.97
C VAL A 23 15.46 20.04 -18.94
N SER A 24 14.81 19.91 -20.10
CA SER A 24 13.48 19.29 -20.20
C SER A 24 13.51 17.82 -19.77
N PHE A 25 14.53 17.06 -20.20
CA PHE A 25 14.71 15.66 -19.79
C PHE A 25 14.99 15.54 -18.29
N GLY A 26 15.82 16.43 -17.72
CA GLY A 26 16.08 16.45 -16.29
C GLY A 26 14.82 16.71 -15.47
N ILE A 27 14.03 17.71 -15.87
CA ILE A 27 12.73 18.03 -15.23
C ILE A 27 11.74 16.87 -15.40
N LEU A 28 11.63 16.31 -16.61
CA LEU A 28 10.75 15.18 -16.89
C LEU A 28 11.10 13.99 -15.99
N LEU A 29 12.37 13.59 -15.99
CA LEU A 29 12.84 12.44 -15.21
C LEU A 29 12.56 12.64 -13.71
N THR A 30 12.94 13.80 -13.16
CA THR A 30 12.76 14.08 -11.73
C THR A 30 11.29 14.15 -11.35
N THR A 31 10.45 14.81 -12.15
CA THR A 31 9.02 14.95 -11.85
C THR A 31 8.29 13.61 -11.98
N VAL A 32 8.56 12.84 -13.05
CA VAL A 32 7.93 11.53 -13.26
C VAL A 32 8.31 10.57 -12.15
N LEU A 33 9.61 10.46 -11.81
CA LEU A 33 10.05 9.56 -10.75
C LEU A 33 9.46 9.95 -9.39
N TYR A 34 9.47 11.25 -9.07
CA TYR A 34 8.91 11.74 -7.82
C TYR A 34 7.41 11.44 -7.70
N SER A 35 6.64 11.75 -8.75
CA SER A 35 5.21 11.50 -8.79
C SER A 35 4.89 10.01 -8.77
N PHE A 36 5.66 9.19 -9.49
CA PHE A 36 5.51 7.73 -9.51
C PHE A 36 5.73 7.13 -8.13
N ILE A 37 6.86 7.45 -7.49
CA ILE A 37 7.18 6.95 -6.14
C ILE A 37 6.11 7.38 -5.13
N ARG A 38 5.64 8.64 -5.20
CA ARG A 38 4.55 9.09 -4.33
C ARG A 38 3.23 8.39 -4.59
N GLY A 39 2.91 8.11 -5.85
CA GLY A 39 1.72 7.35 -6.23
C GLY A 39 1.75 5.95 -5.62
N GLU A 40 2.83 5.21 -5.88
CA GLU A 40 3.02 3.85 -5.34
C GLU A 40 2.99 3.85 -3.79
N LEU A 41 3.63 4.82 -3.13
CA LEU A 41 3.57 4.92 -1.67
C LEU A 41 2.15 5.15 -1.15
N ASN A 42 1.36 5.99 -1.82
CA ASN A 42 -0.03 6.21 -1.43
C ASN A 42 -0.87 4.94 -1.63
N ASP A 43 -0.66 4.21 -2.72
CA ASP A 43 -1.37 2.97 -3.00
C ASP A 43 -1.00 1.87 -2.01
N LEU A 44 0.27 1.80 -1.59
CA LEU A 44 0.72 0.92 -0.51
C LEU A 44 0.05 1.26 0.82
N ILE A 45 -0.07 2.54 1.16
CA ILE A 45 -0.75 2.99 2.38
C ILE A 45 -2.25 2.65 2.33
N ASP A 46 -2.94 2.95 1.22
CA ASP A 46 -4.38 2.64 1.07
C ASP A 46 -4.62 1.13 1.10
N SER A 47 -3.76 0.35 0.44
CA SER A 47 -3.84 -1.11 0.47
C SER A 47 -3.65 -1.64 1.90
N ASN A 48 -2.62 -1.20 2.60
CA ASN A 48 -2.37 -1.64 3.98
C ASN A 48 -3.53 -1.25 4.91
N ALA A 49 -4.04 -0.02 4.77
CA ALA A 49 -5.22 0.43 5.49
C ALA A 49 -6.42 -0.47 5.18
N ARG A 50 -6.73 -0.76 3.91
CA ARG A 50 -7.87 -1.63 3.55
C ARG A 50 -7.73 -3.06 4.06
N PHE A 51 -6.53 -3.64 4.04
CA PHE A 51 -6.31 -5.04 4.40
C PHE A 51 -6.08 -5.27 5.90
N ASP A 52 -5.45 -4.34 6.62
CA ASP A 52 -5.10 -4.54 8.02
C ASP A 52 -6.04 -3.82 8.99
N THR A 53 -6.06 -2.49 8.93
CA THR A 53 -6.69 -1.65 9.97
C THR A 53 -8.09 -1.19 9.61
N GLY A 54 -8.44 -1.16 8.32
CA GLY A 54 -9.55 -0.38 7.80
C GLY A 54 -9.45 1.09 8.20
N HIS A 55 -10.61 1.76 8.20
CA HIS A 55 -10.78 3.06 8.86
C HIS A 55 -10.76 2.91 10.38
N LEU A 56 -11.25 1.77 10.89
CA LEU A 56 -11.31 1.47 12.30
C LEU A 56 -11.23 -0.05 12.52
N LYS A 57 -10.39 -0.45 13.48
CA LYS A 57 -10.19 -1.85 13.88
C LYS A 57 -10.48 -2.04 15.35
N ILE A 58 -11.31 -3.02 15.68
CA ILE A 58 -11.61 -3.41 17.06
C ILE A 58 -10.91 -4.74 17.33
N MET A 59 -10.13 -4.78 18.41
CA MET A 59 -9.47 -6.00 18.90
C MET A 59 -9.34 -5.94 20.42
N THR A 60 -9.09 -7.09 21.05
CA THR A 60 -8.82 -7.14 22.49
C THR A 60 -7.46 -6.54 22.81
N ARG A 61 -7.25 -6.08 24.05
CA ARG A 61 -5.96 -5.57 24.51
C ARG A 61 -4.86 -6.64 24.44
N SER A 62 -5.20 -7.89 24.77
CA SER A 62 -4.30 -9.04 24.68
C SER A 62 -3.90 -9.34 23.24
N TYR A 63 -4.86 -9.34 22.30
CA TYR A 63 -4.54 -9.50 20.88
C TYR A 63 -3.63 -8.36 20.40
N ASN A 64 -3.89 -7.11 20.80
CA ASN A 64 -3.09 -5.95 20.38
C ASN A 64 -1.62 -6.05 20.81
N SER A 65 -1.32 -6.56 22.02
CA SER A 65 0.07 -6.71 22.49
C SER A 65 0.90 -7.69 21.66
N MET A 66 0.25 -8.60 20.94
CA MET A 66 0.90 -9.66 20.16
C MET A 66 0.47 -9.62 18.69
N ALA A 67 -0.13 -8.51 18.22
CA ALA A 67 -0.78 -8.45 16.91
C ALA A 67 0.17 -8.77 15.73
N SER A 68 1.47 -8.50 15.89
CA SER A 68 2.51 -8.84 14.91
C SER A 68 2.68 -10.36 14.69
N GLN A 69 2.25 -11.18 15.64
CA GLN A 69 2.35 -12.65 15.59
C GLN A 69 1.07 -13.31 15.05
N MET A 70 0.03 -12.53 14.72
CA MET A 70 -1.30 -13.05 14.31
C MET A 70 -1.84 -14.14 15.25
N PRO A 71 -2.02 -13.84 16.57
CA PRO A 71 -2.35 -14.83 17.58
C PRO A 71 -3.82 -15.28 17.45
N ASN A 72 -4.05 -16.31 16.63
CA ASN A 72 -5.39 -16.87 16.37
C ASN A 72 -6.07 -17.41 17.62
N ASP A 73 -5.30 -17.83 18.62
CA ASP A 73 -5.77 -18.26 19.94
C ASP A 73 -6.39 -17.10 20.75
N LEU A 74 -6.01 -15.85 20.47
CA LEU A 74 -6.57 -14.65 21.07
C LEU A 74 -7.70 -14.03 20.23
N ALA A 75 -8.14 -14.69 19.16
CA ALA A 75 -9.21 -14.20 18.30
C ALA A 75 -10.57 -14.15 19.05
N LEU A 76 -11.39 -13.17 18.69
CA LEU A 76 -12.75 -13.04 19.23
C LEU A 76 -13.65 -14.16 18.70
N VAL A 77 -14.35 -14.84 19.60
CA VAL A 77 -15.36 -15.87 19.28
C VAL A 77 -16.76 -15.31 19.51
N GLY A 78 -17.73 -15.70 18.67
CA GLY A 78 -19.12 -15.27 18.82
C GLY A 78 -19.32 -13.78 18.55
N THR A 79 -18.72 -13.27 17.47
CA THR A 79 -18.70 -11.83 17.14
C THR A 79 -20.06 -11.29 16.70
N GLU A 80 -21.10 -12.11 16.52
CA GLU A 80 -22.40 -11.64 16.01
C GLU A 80 -23.04 -10.60 16.94
N LYS A 81 -23.01 -10.83 18.26
CA LYS A 81 -23.57 -9.88 19.25
C LYS A 81 -22.83 -8.55 19.22
N ILE A 82 -21.50 -8.60 19.06
CA ILE A 82 -20.65 -7.41 19.00
C ILE A 82 -20.96 -6.63 17.72
N LEU A 83 -21.03 -7.31 16.57
CA LEU A 83 -21.36 -6.69 15.28
C LEU A 83 -22.75 -6.06 15.27
N LEU A 84 -23.76 -6.72 15.86
CA LEU A 84 -25.11 -6.17 15.99
C LEU A 84 -25.11 -4.88 16.83
N SER A 85 -24.40 -4.88 17.95
CA SER A 85 -24.25 -3.69 18.81
C SER A 85 -23.59 -2.52 18.06
N LEU A 86 -22.51 -2.81 17.32
CA LEU A 86 -21.77 -1.81 16.55
C LEU A 86 -22.59 -1.21 15.42
N ARG A 87 -23.33 -2.05 14.68
CA ARG A 87 -24.24 -1.58 13.61
C ARG A 87 -25.37 -0.70 14.13
N ASN A 88 -25.83 -0.95 15.36
CA ASN A 88 -26.85 -0.12 15.99
C ASN A 88 -26.29 1.20 16.55
N THR A 89 -25.07 1.16 17.12
CA THR A 89 -24.47 2.32 17.80
C THR A 89 -23.77 3.28 16.83
N SER A 90 -23.18 2.72 15.77
CA SER A 90 -22.37 3.44 14.78
C SER A 90 -22.70 2.94 13.36
N PRO A 91 -23.89 3.27 12.83
CA PRO A 91 -24.34 2.83 11.51
C PRO A 91 -23.57 3.46 10.34
N GLU A 92 -22.78 4.51 10.58
CA GLU A 92 -21.96 5.20 9.59
C GLU A 92 -20.78 4.35 9.08
N TYR A 93 -20.42 3.28 9.78
CA TYR A 93 -19.34 2.38 9.40
C TYR A 93 -19.87 1.02 8.94
N ASP A 94 -19.22 0.43 7.94
CA ASP A 94 -19.46 -0.96 7.55
C ASP A 94 -18.62 -1.91 8.41
N TRP A 95 -19.31 -2.65 9.28
CA TRP A 95 -18.69 -3.58 10.23
C TRP A 95 -18.62 -4.99 9.67
N THR A 96 -17.40 -5.50 9.53
CA THR A 96 -17.13 -6.86 9.07
C THR A 96 -16.15 -7.57 10.00
N ALA A 97 -16.46 -8.80 10.40
CA ALA A 97 -15.54 -9.63 11.16
C ALA A 97 -14.46 -10.18 10.22
N ARG A 98 -13.19 -10.03 10.60
CA ARG A 98 -12.04 -10.55 9.84
C ARG A 98 -11.14 -11.33 10.77
N ILE A 99 -10.61 -12.44 10.28
CA ILE A 99 -9.56 -13.24 10.93
C ILE A 99 -8.31 -13.19 10.07
N LYS A 100 -7.16 -12.92 10.69
CA LYS A 100 -5.85 -12.98 10.04
C LYS A 100 -5.15 -14.26 10.47
N PHE A 101 -4.79 -15.11 9.53
CA PHE A 101 -4.05 -16.32 9.78
C PHE A 101 -2.96 -16.49 8.72
N ALA A 102 -1.88 -17.15 9.11
CA ALA A 102 -0.91 -17.71 8.18
C ALA A 102 -1.03 -19.23 8.22
N GLY A 103 -0.82 -19.88 7.09
CA GLY A 103 -0.79 -21.33 6.97
C GLY A 103 0.52 -21.75 6.33
N LEU A 104 1.06 -22.89 6.74
CA LEU A 104 2.19 -23.52 6.05
C LEU A 104 1.62 -24.54 5.07
N LEU A 105 2.04 -24.44 3.81
CA LEU A 105 1.72 -25.43 2.82
C LEU A 105 2.81 -26.51 2.85
N ASP A 106 2.42 -27.69 3.34
CA ASP A 106 3.29 -28.86 3.35
C ASP A 106 2.97 -29.77 2.16
N VAL A 107 4.01 -30.18 1.43
CA VAL A 107 3.94 -31.13 0.33
C VAL A 107 4.51 -32.47 0.82
N PRO A 108 3.68 -33.52 0.97
CA PRO A 108 4.16 -34.81 1.46
C PRO A 108 4.87 -35.62 0.37
N ASP A 109 5.75 -36.53 0.79
CA ASP A 109 6.31 -37.58 -0.06
C ASP A 109 5.43 -38.83 -0.12
N THR A 110 5.93 -39.91 -0.72
CA THR A 110 5.20 -41.18 -0.87
C THR A 110 4.96 -41.92 0.44
N LEU A 111 5.66 -41.55 1.52
CA LEU A 111 5.49 -42.10 2.86
C LEU A 111 4.60 -41.20 3.75
N GLY A 112 4.18 -40.05 3.23
CA GLY A 112 3.37 -39.07 3.97
C GLY A 112 4.20 -38.10 4.81
N GLU A 113 5.53 -38.13 4.68
CA GLU A 113 6.45 -37.24 5.39
C GLU A 113 6.66 -35.93 4.62
N THR A 114 6.93 -34.84 5.32
CA THR A 114 7.18 -33.51 4.73
C THR A 114 8.35 -33.58 3.74
N LYS A 115 8.05 -33.43 2.45
CA LYS A 115 9.06 -33.38 1.38
C LYS A 115 9.55 -31.96 1.14
N ALA A 116 8.62 -31.01 1.18
CA ALA A 116 8.89 -29.60 0.99
C ALA A 116 7.83 -28.78 1.70
N GLN A 117 8.27 -27.78 2.46
CA GLN A 117 7.40 -26.89 3.21
C GLN A 117 7.64 -25.46 2.73
N ASN A 118 6.59 -24.83 2.20
CA ASN A 118 6.61 -23.43 1.79
C ASN A 118 5.63 -22.63 2.65
N SER A 119 6.03 -21.41 3.01
CA SER A 119 5.18 -20.41 3.69
C SER A 119 4.40 -19.57 2.71
#